data_AF-A0A7X8Z6N6-F1
#
_entry.id   AF-A0A7X8Z6N6-F1
#
_cell.length_a   1.000
_cell.length_b   1.000
_cell.length_c   1.000
_cell.angle_alpha   90.00
_cell.angle_beta   90.00
_cell.angle_gamma   90.00
#
_symmetry.space_group_name_H-M   'P 1'
#
loop_
_entity.id
_entity.type
_entity.pdbx_description
1 polymer ?
#
loop_
_entity_poly.entity_id
_entity_poly.type
_entity_poly.pdbx_seq_one_letter_code
_entity_poly.pdbx_strand_id
1 'polypeptide(L)' 'MKITKHTVTSLAYELKVEGKLADKADEQQPLEYIHGTNML' A
#
# COMPACT_ATOMS: atom_id res chain seq x y z
N MET A 1 9.76 -13.65 -4.76
CA MET A 1 10.52 -12.43 -5.15
C MET A 1 10.37 -11.41 -4.03
N LYS A 2 11.41 -10.62 -3.72
CA LYS A 2 11.29 -9.49 -2.79
C LYS A 2 10.93 -8.22 -3.59
N ILE A 3 10.13 -7.33 -3.03
CA ILE A 3 9.83 -6.03 -3.66
C ILE A 3 11.10 -5.17 -3.63
N THR A 4 11.45 -4.57 -4.76
CA THR A 4 12.65 -3.73 -4.93
C THR A 4 12.28 -2.34 -5.42
N LYS A 5 13.23 -1.40 -5.44
CA LYS A 5 12.98 -0.05 -5.98
C LYS A 5 12.52 -0.11 -7.44
N HIS A 6 11.71 0.87 -7.85
CA HIS A 6 11.13 1.01 -9.19
C HIS A 6 10.28 -0.20 -9.63
N THR A 7 9.67 -0.90 -8.67
CA THR A 7 8.78 -2.03 -8.94
C THR A 7 7.32 -1.59 -8.78
N VAL A 8 6.49 -1.85 -9.79
CA VAL A 8 5.04 -1.67 -9.69
C VAL A 8 4.49 -2.70 -8.72
N THR A 9 3.79 -2.23 -7.69
CA THR A 9 3.27 -3.04 -6.59
C THR A 9 1.79 -2.76 -6.40
N SER A 10 1.03 -3.81 -6.09
CA SER A 10 -0.37 -3.76 -5.69
C SER A 10 -0.49 -4.42 -4.32
N LEU A 11 -1.08 -3.73 -3.34
CA LEU A 11 -1.26 -4.29 -1.99
C LEU A 11 -2.57 -3.84 -1.33
N ALA A 12 -3.09 -4.73 -0.48
CA ALA A 12 -4.15 -4.42 0.47
C ALA A 12 -3.54 -4.09 1.84
N TYR A 13 -4.13 -3.14 2.56
CA TYR A 13 -3.68 -2.73 3.90
C TYR A 13 -4.83 -2.16 4.74
N GLU A 14 -4.63 -2.16 6.06
CA GLU A 14 -5.46 -1.40 7.00
C GLU A 14 -4.57 -0.49 7.85
N LEU A 15 -4.81 0.82 7.81
CA LEU A 15 -4.17 1.79 8.68
C LEU A 15 -5.08 2.10 9.86
N LYS A 16 -4.57 1.91 11.08
CA LYS A 16 -5.29 2.24 12.32
C LYS A 16 -4.55 3.32 13.10
N VAL A 17 -5.26 4.37 13.48
CA VAL A 17 -4.78 5.46 14.35
C VAL A 17 -5.61 5.46 15.61
N GLU A 18 -4.97 5.39 16.78
CA GLU A 18 -5.66 5.29 18.08
C GLU A 18 -6.67 4.12 18.15
N GLY A 19 -6.35 3.02 17.47
CA GLY A 19 -7.21 1.84 17.39
C GLY A 19 -8.42 1.97 16.45
N LYS A 20 -8.62 3.12 15.80
CA LYS A 20 -9.68 3.34 14.82
C LYS A 20 -9.14 3.23 13.39
N LEU A 21 -9.95 2.70 12.48
CA LEU A 21 -9.60 2.66 11.06
C LEU A 21 -9.49 4.09 10.52
N ALA A 22 -8.32 4.41 9.98
CA ALA A 22 -8.02 5.71 9.37
C ALA A 22 -7.97 5.63 7.85
N ASP A 23 -7.46 4.51 7.31
CA ASP A 23 -7.41 4.25 5.86
C ASP A 23 -7.40 2.74 5.58
N LYS A 24 -7.81 2.36 4.38
CA LYS A 24 -7.88 0.96 3.93
C LYS A 24 -7.83 0.85 2.41
N ALA A 25 -7.03 -0.09 1.92
CA ALA A 25 -7.17 -0.66 0.58
C ALA A 25 -7.43 -2.16 0.71
N ASP A 26 -8.40 -2.69 -0.03
CA ASP A 26 -8.77 -4.10 0.02
C ASP A 26 -8.41 -4.85 -1.28
N GLU A 27 -8.74 -6.14 -1.36
CA GLU A 27 -8.43 -6.96 -2.53
C GLU A 27 -9.25 -6.59 -3.78
N GLN A 28 -10.38 -5.87 -3.60
CA GLN A 28 -11.24 -5.44 -4.70
C GLN A 28 -10.76 -4.11 -5.28
N GLN A 29 -10.20 -3.25 -4.43
CA GLN A 29 -9.57 -1.99 -4.79
C GLN A 29 -8.21 -1.84 -4.06
N PRO A 30 -7.17 -2.53 -4.56
CA PRO A 30 -5.86 -2.49 -3.93
C PRO A 30 -5.13 -1.17 -4.22
N LEU A 31 -4.20 -0.80 -3.35
CA LEU A 31 -3.32 0.34 -3.58
C LEU A 31 -2.23 -0.05 -4.57
N GLU A 32 -2.26 0.59 -5.74
CA GLU A 32 -1.23 0.44 -6.77
C GLU A 32 -0.26 1.61 -6.71
N TYR A 33 1.05 1.32 -6.63
CA TYR A 33 2.09 2.34 -6.57
C TYR A 33 3.43 1.81 -7.09
N ILE A 34 4.36 2.73 -7.37
CA ILE A 34 5.73 2.39 -7.73
C ILE A 34 6.60 2.42 -6.47
N HIS A 35 7.09 1.25 -6.03
CA HIS A 35 7.85 1.15 -4.81
C HIS A 35 9.21 1.87 -4.91
N GLY A 36 9.59 2.61 -3.86
CA GLY A 36 10.92 3.20 -3.73
C GLY A 36 11.16 4.49 -4.54
N THR A 37 10.10 5.18 -4.96
CA THR A 37 10.15 6.46 -5.68
C THR A 37 9.89 7.69 -4.81
N ASN A 38 9.70 7.52 -3.49
CA ASN A 38 9.25 8.56 -2.56
C ASN A 38 7.93 9.24 -3.00
N MET A 39 7.13 8.56 -3.81
CA MET A 39 5.77 8.98 -4.14
C MET A 39 4.79 8.09 -3.38
N LEU A 40 4.20 8.67 -2.33
CA LEU A 40 2.94 8.30 -1.68
C LEU A 40 2.36 9.58 -1.07
#